data_AF-A0A4Q3AGZ1-F1
#
_entry.id   AF-A0A4Q3AGZ1-F1
#
_cell.length_a   1.000
_cell.length_b   1.000
_cell.length_c   1.000
_cell.angle_alpha   90.00
_cell.angle_beta   90.00
_cell.angle_gamma   90.00
#
_symmetry.space_group_name_H-M   'P 1'
#
loop_
_entity.id
_entity.type
_entity.pdbx_description
1 polymer ?
#
loop_
_entity_poly.entity_id
_entity_poly.type
_entity_poly.pdbx_seq_one_letter_code
_entity_poly.pdbx_strand_id
1 'polypeptide(L)'
;MTTYRAWAAPKPGAALEPFEYDPGPLADDQVEITVEHCGICHSDLSMLDNDWGFTQYPFVPGHEAVGRVTALGANARGVVMGQRVGLGW
;
A
#
# COMPACT_ATOMS: atom_id res chain seq x y z
N MET A 1 5.05 -6.23 17.19
CA MET A 1 4.08 -6.04 16.09
C MET A 1 4.22 -4.60 15.66
N THR A 2 4.61 -4.37 14.41
CA THR A 2 4.79 -3.02 13.87
C THR A 2 3.44 -2.61 13.29
N THR A 3 2.81 -1.62 13.91
CA THR A 3 1.54 -1.10 13.41
C THR A 3 1.78 -0.15 12.23
N TYR A 4 1.13 -0.40 11.10
CA TYR A 4 1.15 0.44 9.91
C TYR A 4 -0.03 1.40 9.92
N ARG A 5 0.23 2.65 9.55
CA ARG A 5 -0.78 3.71 9.47
C ARG A 5 -1.13 3.98 8.01
N ALA A 6 -2.42 4.03 7.72
CA ALA A 6 -2.96 4.34 6.41
C ALA A 6 -4.21 5.21 6.53
N TRP A 7 -4.77 5.58 5.38
CA TRP A 7 -6.10 6.16 5.27
C TRP A 7 -6.97 5.16 4.50
N ALA A 8 -8.07 4.71 5.10
CA ALA A 8 -8.92 3.69 4.51
C ALA A 8 -10.38 4.14 4.44
N ALA A 9 -11.11 3.66 3.43
CA ALA A 9 -12.56 3.76 3.40
C ALA A 9 -13.18 2.50 4.04
N PRO A 10 -14.17 2.63 4.94
CA PRO A 10 -14.83 1.46 5.53
C PRO A 10 -15.91 0.82 4.63
N LYS A 11 -16.37 1.53 3.58
CA LYS A 11 -17.41 1.10 2.63
C LYS A 11 -17.33 1.92 1.32
N PRO A 12 -18.03 1.52 0.24
CA PRO A 12 -18.03 2.28 -1.01
C PRO A 12 -18.40 3.75 -0.84
N GLY A 13 -17.63 4.63 -1.47
CA GLY A 13 -17.83 6.10 -1.48
C GLY A 13 -17.69 6.79 -0.12
N ALA A 14 -17.23 6.09 0.93
CA ALA A 14 -17.00 6.71 2.22
C ALA A 14 -15.75 7.59 2.21
N ALA A 15 -15.74 8.62 3.04
CA ALA A 15 -14.53 9.39 3.30
C ALA A 15 -13.43 8.49 3.88
N LEU A 16 -12.18 8.77 3.52
CA LEU A 16 -11.04 8.08 4.10
C LEU A 16 -10.85 8.49 5.56
N GLU A 17 -10.63 7.52 6.43
CA GLU A 17 -10.37 7.71 7.85
C GLU A 17 -9.02 7.08 8.25
N PRO A 18 -8.36 7.57 9.32
CA PRO A 18 -7.14 6.95 9.82
C PRO A 18 -7.38 5.47 10.15
N PHE A 19 -6.52 4.62 9.61
CA PHE A 19 -6.61 3.18 9.75
C PHE A 19 -5.25 2.62 10.17
N GLU A 20 -5.28 1.67 11.10
CA GLU A 20 -4.10 0.99 11.61
C GLU A 20 -4.25 -0.52 11.39
N TYR A 21 -3.19 -1.15 10.88
CA TYR A 21 -3.17 -2.59 10.65
C TYR A 21 -1.77 -3.18 10.83
N ASP A 22 -1.72 -4.50 11.03
CA ASP A 22 -0.49 -5.29 11.04
C ASP A 22 -0.55 -6.27 9.86
N PRO A 23 0.30 -6.11 8.82
CA PRO A 23 0.35 -7.03 7.69
C PRO A 23 0.95 -8.39 8.06
N GLY A 24 1.48 -8.55 9.27
CA GLY A 24 2.22 -9.73 9.71
C GLY A 24 3.70 -9.68 9.32
N PRO A 25 4.42 -10.80 9.49
CA PRO A 25 5.84 -10.85 9.16
C PRO A 25 6.07 -10.73 7.65
N LEU A 26 7.15 -10.05 7.25
CA LEU A 26 7.59 -9.97 5.87
C LEU A 26 7.95 -11.37 5.35
N ALA A 27 7.32 -11.80 4.26
CA ALA A 27 7.60 -13.11 3.66
C ALA A 27 8.92 -13.11 2.87
N ASP A 28 9.47 -14.29 2.62
CA ASP A 28 10.81 -14.45 2.04
C ASP A 28 11.00 -13.76 0.68
N ASP A 29 9.96 -13.70 -0.15
CA ASP A 29 10.02 -13.08 -1.49
C ASP A 29 9.54 -11.61 -1.50
N GLN A 30 9.23 -11.04 -0.33
CA GLN A 30 8.68 -9.68 -0.23
C GLN A 30 9.74 -8.62 0.03
N VAL A 31 9.38 -7.38 -0.31
CA VAL A 31 10.15 -6.17 -0.04
C VAL A 31 9.26 -5.22 0.73
N GLU A 32 9.78 -4.65 1.82
CA GLU A 32 9.09 -3.61 2.56
C GLU A 32 9.58 -2.24 2.10
N ILE A 33 8.65 -1.34 1.79
CA ILE A 33 8.93 0.02 1.34
C ILE A 33 8.30 0.99 2.34
N THR A 34 9.11 1.84 2.96
CA THR A 34 8.59 3.03 3.62
C THR A 34 8.21 4.06 2.55
N VAL A 35 6.92 4.30 2.41
CA VAL A 35 6.35 5.24 1.43
C VAL A 35 6.69 6.68 1.83
N GLU A 36 7.31 7.42 0.92
CA GLU A 36 7.62 8.85 1.09
C GLU A 36 6.51 9.72 0.47
N HIS A 37 6.00 9.31 -0.70
CA HIS A 37 4.98 10.01 -1.47
C HIS A 37 4.09 8.99 -2.20
N CYS A 38 2.82 9.33 -2.40
CA CYS A 38 1.89 8.56 -3.22
C CYS A 38 1.05 9.52 -4.08
N GLY A 39 0.96 9.26 -5.38
CA GLY A 39 0.06 9.96 -6.30
C GLY A 39 -1.40 9.61 -6.06
N ILE A 40 -2.29 10.38 -6.70
CA ILE A 40 -3.72 10.13 -6.72
C ILE A 40 -4.12 10.04 -8.19
N CYS A 41 -4.68 8.90 -8.57
CA CYS A 41 -5.20 8.65 -9.90
C CYS A 41 -6.72 8.46 -9.87
N HIS A 42 -7.38 8.60 -11.02
CA HIS A 42 -8.82 8.42 -11.12
C HIS A 42 -9.26 6.99 -10.79
N SER A 43 -8.41 6.00 -11.04
CA SER A 43 -8.65 4.61 -10.65
C SER A 43 -8.77 4.43 -9.14
N ASP A 44 -8.16 5.30 -8.32
CA ASP A 44 -8.37 5.27 -6.86
C ASP A 44 -9.82 5.59 -6.51
N LEU A 45 -10.47 6.51 -7.24
CA LEU A 45 -11.89 6.82 -7.07
C LEU A 45 -12.78 5.66 -7.56
N SER A 46 -12.49 5.11 -8.74
CA SER A 46 -13.25 3.95 -9.25
C SER A 46 -13.18 2.74 -8.32
N MET A 47 -12.01 2.51 -7.71
CA MET A 47 -11.86 1.48 -6.67
C MET A 47 -12.60 1.87 -5.38
N LEU A 48 -12.50 3.13 -4.94
CA LEU A 48 -13.19 3.65 -3.74
C LEU A 48 -14.72 3.49 -3.85
N ASP A 49 -15.28 3.74 -5.03
CA ASP A 49 -16.72 3.65 -5.31
C ASP A 49 -17.17 2.22 -5.69
N ASN A 50 -16.22 1.30 -5.79
CA ASN A 50 -16.44 -0.09 -6.22
C ASN A 50 -17.08 -0.20 -7.61
N ASP A 51 -16.72 0.70 -8.54
CA ASP A 51 -17.26 0.73 -9.90
C ASP A 51 -17.02 -0.58 -10.66
N TRP A 52 -15.97 -1.31 -10.29
CA TRP A 52 -15.59 -2.58 -10.91
C TRP A 52 -16.10 -3.82 -10.17
N GLY A 53 -16.77 -3.63 -9.03
CA GLY A 53 -17.48 -4.69 -8.30
C GLY A 53 -16.59 -5.66 -7.50
N PHE A 54 -15.29 -5.39 -7.34
CA PHE A 54 -14.36 -6.27 -6.64
C PHE A 54 -13.56 -5.62 -5.49
N THR A 55 -13.83 -4.36 -5.14
CA THR A 55 -13.14 -3.69 -4.03
C THR A 55 -13.48 -4.36 -2.70
N GLN A 56 -12.46 -4.67 -1.92
CA GLN A 56 -12.59 -5.17 -0.55
C GLN A 56 -12.41 -4.01 0.44
N TYR A 57 -13.28 -3.95 1.46
CA TYR A 57 -13.24 -2.92 2.50
C TYR A 57 -12.87 -3.54 3.86
N PRO A 58 -12.10 -2.86 4.73
CA PRO A 58 -11.61 -1.48 4.57
C PRO A 58 -10.58 -1.33 3.44
N PHE A 59 -10.78 -0.33 2.59
CA PHE A 59 -10.01 -0.13 1.36
C PHE A 59 -9.00 1.00 1.54
N VAL A 60 -7.70 0.70 1.38
CA VAL A 60 -6.62 1.70 1.33
C VAL A 60 -6.31 1.97 -0.16
N PRO A 61 -6.64 3.16 -0.71
CA PRO A 61 -6.29 3.51 -2.09
C PRO A 61 -4.80 3.83 -2.25
N GLY A 62 -4.37 4.00 -3.49
CA GLY A 62 -3.01 4.39 -3.85
C GLY A 62 -2.24 3.27 -4.56
N HIS A 63 -1.77 3.57 -5.76
CA HIS A 63 -0.97 2.68 -6.60
C HIS A 63 0.12 3.44 -7.36
N GLU A 64 0.47 4.64 -6.91
CA GLU A 64 1.49 5.50 -7.52
C GLU A 64 2.51 5.92 -6.45
N ALA A 65 3.15 4.96 -5.79
CA ALA A 65 3.98 5.20 -4.62
C ALA A 65 5.46 5.32 -4.95
N VAL A 66 6.17 6.21 -4.24
CA VAL A 66 7.63 6.27 -4.21
C VAL A 66 8.11 6.24 -2.77
N GLY A 67 9.13 5.44 -2.50
CA GLY A 67 9.65 5.25 -1.15
C GLY A 67 11.03 4.61 -1.12
N ARG A 68 11.41 4.11 0.06
CA ARG A 68 12.70 3.43 0.28
C ARG A 68 12.52 2.03 0.83
N VAL A 69 13.35 1.11 0.34
CA VAL A 69 13.43 -0.25 0.87
C VAL A 69 13.89 -0.22 2.32
N THR A 70 13.06 -0.70 3.24
CA THR A 70 13.35 -0.78 4.69
C THR A 70 13.47 -2.19 5.24
N ALA A 71 13.02 -3.20 4.50
CA ALA A 71 13.31 -4.60 4.77
C ALA A 71 13.25 -5.43 3.48
N LEU A 72 13.98 -6.55 3.49
CA LEU A 72 14.02 -7.53 2.41
C LEU A 72 13.76 -8.90 3.00
N GLY A 73 12.86 -9.65 2.39
CA GLY A 73 12.74 -11.09 2.60
C GLY A 73 14.00 -11.81 2.14
N ALA A 74 14.24 -13.01 2.67
CA ALA A 74 15.46 -13.78 2.43
C ALA A 74 15.75 -14.07 0.94
N ASN A 75 14.70 -14.16 0.14
CA ASN A 75 14.74 -14.47 -1.29
C ASN A 75 14.47 -13.25 -2.18
N ALA A 76 14.26 -12.06 -1.63
CA ALA A 76 14.00 -10.85 -2.40
C ALA A 76 15.21 -10.48 -3.29
N ARG A 77 14.94 -10.10 -4.54
CA ARG A 77 15.97 -9.80 -5.56
C ARG A 77 15.64 -8.52 -6.32
N GLY A 78 16.64 -7.96 -7.00
CA GLY A 78 16.47 -6.81 -7.90
C GLY A 78 16.50 -5.44 -7.20
N VAL A 79 16.47 -5.41 -5.87
CA VAL A 79 16.58 -4.20 -5.06
C VAL A 79 17.51 -4.43 -3.87
N VAL A 80 18.00 -3.35 -3.26
CA VAL A 80 18.85 -3.40 -2.06
C VAL A 80 18.31 -2.50 -0.96
N MET A 81 18.70 -2.80 0.29
CA MET A 81 18.34 -1.98 1.46
C MET A 81 18.68 -0.50 1.25
N GLY A 82 17.75 0.39 1.58
CA GLY A 82 17.90 1.85 1.44
C GLY A 82 17.71 2.41 0.02
N GLN A 83 17.59 1.54 -1.00
CA GLN A 83 17.33 1.96 -2.37
C GLN A 83 15.98 2.68 -2.46
N ARG A 84 15.96 3.81 -3.18
CA ARG A 84 14.72 4.50 -3.53
C ARG A 84 14.06 3.81 -4.72
N VAL A 85 12.80 3.44 -4.57
CA VAL A 85 12.03 2.63 -5.53
C VAL A 85 10.65 3.23 -5.75
N GLY A 86 10.04 2.94 -6.90
CA GLY A 86 8.64 3.23 -7.20
C GLY A 86 7.83 1.94 -7.25
N LEU A 87 6.59 1.99 -6.78
CA LEU A 87 5.61 0.90 -6.87
C LEU A 87 4.35 1.44 -7.55
N GLY A 88 3.94 0.81 -8.64
CA GLY A 88 2.64 1.06 -9.25
C GLY A 88 2.21 -0.03 -10.21
N TRP A 89 0.95 0.07 -10.65
CA TRP A 89 0.28 -0.86 -11.56
C TRP A 89 -0.80 -0.17 -12.38
#